data_AF-A0A961MN67-F1
#
_entry.id   AF-A0A961MN67-F1
#
_cell.length_a   1.000
_cell.length_b   1.000
_cell.length_c   1.000
_cell.angle_alpha   90.00
_cell.angle_beta   90.00
_cell.angle_gamma   90.00
#
_symmetry.space_group_name_H-M   'P 1'
#
loop_
_entity.id
_entity.type
_entity.pdbx_description
1 polymer ?
#
loop_
_entity_poly.entity_id
_entity_poly.type
_entity_poly.pdbx_seq_one_letter_code
_entity_poly.pdbx_strand_id
1 'polypeptide(L)'
;MTGIRERLIALLLLAALPQAAGSETLRVATYDVDLTRKGAGVLLHDLGREPDAGLAAVLAVIRAARPDVLLLTSFDHDLRGRALAAFLDLLRQGPEGIDYPHVFDGPVNAGEVSGLDLDGDGMLMGWGDGWGWGKFPGNGGMALVSRLPLDAEAARSFRMLRWA
;
A
#
# COMPACT_ATOMS: atom_id res chain seq x y z
N MET A 1 -47.11 -30.95 29.63
CA MET A 1 -46.83 -30.55 28.23
C MET A 1 -46.68 -29.03 28.04
N THR A 2 -46.74 -28.21 29.09
CA THR A 2 -46.64 -26.74 29.04
C THR A 2 -45.21 -26.20 28.85
N GLY A 3 -44.21 -26.82 29.49
CA GLY A 3 -42.83 -26.31 29.50
C GLY A 3 -42.08 -26.29 28.17
N ILE A 4 -42.51 -27.03 27.14
CA ILE A 4 -41.82 -27.07 25.84
C ILE A 4 -42.22 -25.86 24.97
N ARG A 5 -43.49 -25.45 25.00
CA ARG A 5 -43.99 -24.28 24.27
C ARG A 5 -43.40 -22.98 24.81
N GLU A 6 -43.32 -22.85 26.14
CA GLU A 6 -42.75 -21.67 26.79
C GLU A 6 -41.25 -21.51 26.46
N ARG A 7 -40.50 -22.62 26.45
CA ARG A 7 -39.09 -22.63 26.04
C ARG A 7 -38.90 -22.29 24.56
N LEU A 8 -39.77 -22.78 23.67
CA LEU A 8 -39.74 -22.46 22.24
C LEU A 8 -40.05 -20.99 21.97
N ILE A 9 -41.04 -20.41 22.67
CA ILE A 9 -41.39 -18.99 22.56
C ILE A 9 -40.25 -18.12 23.08
N ALA A 10 -39.63 -18.48 24.20
CA ALA A 10 -38.46 -17.78 24.72
C ALA A 10 -37.26 -17.84 23.75
N LEU A 11 -37.01 -18.99 23.10
CA LEU A 11 -35.94 -19.13 22.11
C LEU A 11 -36.20 -18.29 20.85
N LEU A 12 -37.44 -18.26 20.38
CA LEU A 12 -37.86 -17.45 19.23
C LEU A 12 -37.77 -15.94 19.52
N LEU A 13 -38.12 -15.51 20.74
CA LEU A 13 -37.99 -14.13 21.17
C LEU A 13 -36.52 -13.70 21.34
N LEU A 14 -35.64 -14.61 21.78
CA LEU A 14 -34.20 -14.34 21.89
C LEU A 14 -33.51 -14.24 20.52
N ALA A 15 -33.97 -15.03 19.55
CA ALA A 15 -33.49 -14.98 18.16
C ALA A 15 -34.01 -13.76 17.37
N ALA A 16 -35.11 -13.17 17.82
CA ALA A 16 -35.71 -11.95 17.24
C ALA A 16 -35.21 -10.65 17.88
N LEU A 17 -34.32 -10.73 18.87
CA LEU A 17 -33.58 -9.55 19.33
C LEU A 17 -32.78 -9.04 18.13
N PRO A 18 -32.94 -7.77 17.74
CA PRO A 18 -32.12 -7.21 16.67
C PRO A 18 -30.67 -7.37 17.11
N GLN A 19 -29.89 -8.21 16.42
CA GLN A 19 -28.44 -8.14 16.53
C GLN A 19 -28.12 -6.68 16.20
N ALA A 20 -27.66 -5.94 17.21
CA ALA A 20 -27.16 -4.60 16.98
C ALA A 20 -26.15 -4.73 15.85
N ALA A 21 -26.46 -4.18 14.68
CA ALA A 21 -25.55 -4.14 13.57
C ALA A 21 -24.36 -3.31 14.04
N GLY A 22 -23.34 -3.99 14.56
CA GLY A 22 -22.12 -3.36 15.00
C GLY A 22 -21.52 -2.71 13.78
N SER A 23 -21.38 -1.38 13.79
CA SER A 23 -20.56 -0.69 12.81
C SER A 23 -19.14 -1.21 13.00
N GLU A 24 -18.66 -2.02 12.07
CA GLU A 24 -17.26 -2.41 12.05
C GLU A 24 -16.40 -1.15 11.86
N THR A 25 -15.29 -1.07 12.58
CA THR A 25 -14.35 0.04 12.42
C THR A 25 -13.44 -0.25 11.24
N LEU A 26 -13.50 0.61 10.22
CA LEU A 26 -12.54 0.58 9.11
C LEU A 26 -11.40 1.57 9.38
N ARG A 27 -10.16 1.09 9.35
CA ARG A 27 -8.95 1.92 9.48
C ARG A 27 -8.32 2.13 8.11
N VAL A 28 -8.41 3.37 7.62
CA VAL A 28 -7.75 3.80 6.38
C VAL A 28 -6.61 4.74 6.74
N ALA A 29 -5.42 4.49 6.20
CA ALA A 29 -4.25 5.30 6.47
C ALA A 29 -3.45 5.59 5.19
N THR A 30 -2.73 6.71 5.21
CA THR A 30 -1.63 6.99 4.29
C THR A 30 -0.37 7.16 5.12
N TYR A 31 0.76 6.65 4.64
CA TYR A 31 2.03 6.76 5.32
C TYR A 31 3.17 6.96 4.33
N ASP A 32 3.89 8.06 4.48
CA ASP A 32 5.18 8.24 3.81
C ASP A 32 6.24 7.43 4.56
N VAL A 33 6.78 6.42 3.88
CA VAL A 33 7.72 5.47 4.48
C VAL A 33 9.17 5.84 4.24
N ASP A 34 9.45 6.89 3.46
CA ASP A 34 10.82 7.30 3.08
C ASP A 34 11.69 6.12 2.57
N LEU A 35 11.06 5.18 1.85
CA LEU A 35 11.71 4.00 1.29
C LEU A 35 12.21 4.22 -0.14
N THR A 36 12.29 5.48 -0.55
CA THR A 36 12.84 5.89 -1.83
C THR A 36 14.36 5.76 -1.83
N ARG A 37 14.94 5.27 -2.92
CA ARG A 37 16.39 5.05 -3.05
C ARG A 37 17.01 5.85 -4.18
N LYS A 38 18.32 5.72 -4.31
CA LYS A 38 19.12 6.43 -5.33
C LYS A 38 19.15 5.73 -6.68
N GLY A 39 18.62 4.51 -6.79
CA GLY A 39 18.63 3.74 -8.03
C GLY A 39 17.59 2.62 -8.04
N ALA A 40 17.20 2.21 -9.25
CA ALA A 40 16.25 1.13 -9.46
C ALA A 40 16.75 -0.18 -8.83
N GLY A 41 15.86 -0.90 -8.15
CA GLY A 41 16.16 -2.18 -7.51
C GLY A 41 16.95 -2.12 -6.20
N VAL A 42 17.44 -0.93 -5.79
CA VAL A 42 18.14 -0.77 -4.49
C VAL A 42 17.20 -1.06 -3.33
N LEU A 43 15.94 -0.61 -3.40
CA LEU A 43 14.94 -0.91 -2.36
C LEU A 43 14.75 -2.43 -2.19
N LEU A 44 14.60 -3.17 -3.29
CA LEU A 44 14.48 -4.63 -3.24
C LEU A 44 15.73 -5.28 -2.63
N HIS A 45 16.91 -4.81 -3.00
CA HIS A 45 18.16 -5.29 -2.41
C HIS A 45 18.20 -5.06 -0.88
N ASP A 46 17.79 -3.88 -0.42
CA ASP A 46 17.79 -3.53 1.01
C ASP A 46 16.77 -4.37 1.80
N LEU A 47 15.58 -4.59 1.24
CA LEU A 47 14.53 -5.43 1.84
C LEU A 47 14.92 -6.91 1.95
N GLY A 48 15.90 -7.37 1.17
CA GLY A 48 16.44 -8.73 1.23
C GLY A 48 17.47 -8.95 2.35
N ARG A 49 17.75 -7.93 3.17
CA ARG A 49 18.75 -7.96 4.24
C ARG A 49 18.09 -7.81 5.60
N GLU A 50 18.91 -7.86 6.65
CA GLU A 50 18.45 -7.49 7.99
C GLU A 50 17.95 -6.04 7.98
N PRO A 51 16.73 -5.76 8.48
CA PRO A 51 16.19 -4.42 8.52
C PRO A 51 17.06 -3.46 9.32
N ASP A 52 17.38 -2.30 8.73
CA ASP A 52 17.98 -1.20 9.49
C ASP A 52 16.95 -0.56 10.45
N ALA A 53 17.42 0.40 11.26
CA ALA A 53 16.57 1.08 12.23
C ALA A 53 15.39 1.83 11.60
N GLY A 54 15.54 2.36 10.38
CA GLY A 54 14.50 3.10 9.68
C GLY A 54 13.40 2.16 9.18
N LEU A 55 13.79 1.09 8.47
CA LEU A 55 12.85 0.07 8.02
C LEU A 55 12.17 -0.62 9.21
N ALA A 56 12.91 -0.94 10.27
CA ALA A 56 12.34 -1.52 11.48
C ALA A 56 11.28 -0.61 12.13
N ALA A 57 11.53 0.71 12.17
CA ALA A 57 10.57 1.69 12.68
C ALA A 57 9.32 1.77 11.80
N VAL A 58 9.47 1.80 10.47
CA VAL A 58 8.33 1.77 9.53
C VAL A 58 7.46 0.53 9.76
N LEU A 59 8.08 -0.65 9.85
CA LEU A 59 7.36 -1.90 10.10
C LEU A 59 6.63 -1.86 11.46
N ALA A 60 7.27 -1.35 12.51
CA ALA A 60 6.67 -1.23 13.83
C ALA A 60 5.46 -0.28 13.86
N VAL A 61 5.56 0.88 13.19
CA VAL A 61 4.45 1.85 13.09
C VAL A 61 3.24 1.22 12.41
N ILE A 62 3.45 0.54 11.29
CA ILE A 62 2.35 -0.10 10.55
C ILE A 62 1.71 -1.23 11.37
N ARG A 63 2.52 -2.08 12.02
CA ARG A 63 2.03 -3.17 12.88
C ARG A 63 1.26 -2.65 14.09
N ALA A 64 1.67 -1.53 14.69
CA ALA A 64 0.95 -0.91 15.80
C ALA A 64 -0.35 -0.24 15.35
N ALA A 65 -0.35 0.44 14.20
CA ALA A 65 -1.52 1.14 13.68
C ALA A 65 -2.61 0.20 13.16
N ARG A 66 -2.23 -0.99 12.68
CA ARG A 66 -3.13 -2.04 12.14
C ARG A 66 -4.14 -1.50 11.10
N PRO A 67 -3.74 -0.76 10.05
CA PRO A 67 -4.69 -0.28 9.06
C PRO A 67 -5.30 -1.45 8.25
N ASP A 68 -6.56 -1.30 7.85
CA ASP A 68 -7.24 -2.22 6.93
C ASP A 68 -6.93 -1.90 5.47
N VAL A 69 -6.70 -0.61 5.20
CA VAL A 69 -6.27 -0.07 3.90
C VAL A 69 -5.14 0.92 4.16
N LEU A 70 -4.00 0.71 3.52
CA LEU A 70 -2.81 1.55 3.67
C LEU A 70 -2.28 1.98 2.32
N LEU A 71 -2.21 3.29 2.10
CA LEU A 71 -1.45 3.87 1.01
C LEU A 71 -0.02 4.17 1.49
N LEU A 72 0.96 3.52 0.88
CA LEU A 72 2.37 3.82 1.06
C LEU A 72 2.78 4.87 0.02
N THR A 73 3.40 5.97 0.47
CA THR A 73 4.06 6.95 -0.40
C THR A 73 5.56 6.89 -0.22
N SER A 74 6.31 7.41 -1.20
CA SER A 74 7.77 7.35 -1.23
C SER A 74 8.30 5.91 -1.19
N PHE A 75 7.59 5.00 -1.88
CA PHE A 75 7.95 3.59 -2.02
C PHE A 75 8.31 3.32 -3.48
N ASP A 76 9.56 2.96 -3.76
CA ASP A 76 10.00 2.75 -5.15
C ASP A 76 9.22 1.62 -5.84
N HIS A 77 8.66 1.92 -7.01
CA HIS A 77 7.96 0.97 -7.87
C HIS A 77 8.97 0.12 -8.65
N ASP A 78 8.69 -1.18 -8.75
CA ASP A 78 9.36 -2.07 -9.70
C ASP A 78 8.33 -2.81 -10.57
N LEU A 79 8.67 -3.03 -11.83
CA LEU A 79 7.78 -3.62 -12.82
C LEU A 79 7.25 -5.02 -12.46
N ARG A 80 7.86 -5.70 -11.49
CA ARG A 80 7.51 -7.06 -11.08
C ARG A 80 6.90 -7.13 -9.68
N GLY A 81 6.68 -5.98 -9.02
CA GLY A 81 6.16 -5.89 -7.65
C GLY A 81 7.01 -6.63 -6.60
N ARG A 82 8.30 -6.84 -6.88
CA ARG A 82 9.19 -7.65 -6.03
C ARG A 82 9.55 -6.93 -4.74
N ALA A 83 9.76 -5.62 -4.80
CA ALA A 83 10.03 -4.80 -3.63
C ALA A 83 8.81 -4.79 -2.70
N LEU A 84 7.61 -4.56 -3.25
CA LEU A 84 6.38 -4.58 -2.47
C LEU A 84 6.15 -5.95 -1.82
N ALA A 85 6.33 -7.05 -2.57
CA ALA A 85 6.21 -8.39 -2.03
C ALA A 85 7.19 -8.64 -0.87
N ALA A 86 8.46 -8.26 -1.02
CA ALA A 86 9.46 -8.42 0.04
C ALA A 86 9.12 -7.59 1.29
N PHE A 87 8.63 -6.36 1.11
CA PHE A 87 8.17 -5.52 2.21
C PHE A 87 6.97 -6.12 2.95
N LEU A 88 5.99 -6.68 2.23
CA LEU A 88 4.85 -7.38 2.81
C LEU A 88 5.25 -8.66 3.55
N ASP A 89 6.22 -9.40 3.03
CA ASP A 89 6.79 -10.55 3.72
C ASP A 89 7.42 -10.16 5.05
N LEU A 90 8.14 -9.04 5.11
CA LEU A 90 8.63 -8.49 6.37
C LEU A 90 7.48 -8.10 7.29
N LEU A 91 6.47 -7.36 6.83
CA LEU A 91 5.32 -6.96 7.64
C LEU A 91 4.59 -8.15 8.29
N ARG A 92 4.47 -9.27 7.58
CA ARG A 92 3.81 -10.50 8.04
C ARG A 92 4.56 -11.23 9.15
N GLN A 93 5.87 -11.03 9.27
CA GLN A 93 6.70 -11.75 10.24
C GLN A 93 6.45 -11.32 11.69
N GLY A 94 6.64 -12.26 12.61
CA GLY A 94 6.59 -12.02 14.05
C GLY A 94 5.17 -12.04 14.65
N PRO A 95 5.06 -11.90 15.99
CA PRO A 95 3.79 -12.01 16.71
C PRO A 95 2.80 -10.88 16.37
N GLU A 96 3.30 -9.71 16.01
CA GLU A 96 2.50 -8.54 15.60
C GLU A 96 2.31 -8.45 14.08
N GLY A 97 2.57 -9.55 13.37
CA GLY A 97 2.50 -9.61 11.91
C GLY A 97 1.16 -9.15 11.36
N ILE A 98 1.20 -8.41 10.25
CA ILE A 98 0.01 -8.00 9.49
C ILE A 98 0.14 -8.48 8.05
N ASP A 99 -0.95 -9.05 7.53
CA ASP A 99 -1.03 -9.52 6.14
C ASP A 99 -1.99 -8.65 5.34
N TYR A 100 -1.61 -8.39 4.09
CA TYR A 100 -2.36 -7.62 3.10
C TYR A 100 -2.47 -8.44 1.81
N PRO A 101 -3.52 -9.26 1.65
CA PRO A 101 -3.69 -10.12 0.47
C PRO A 101 -4.02 -9.35 -0.82
N HIS A 102 -4.45 -8.09 -0.72
CA HIS A 102 -4.82 -7.28 -1.87
C HIS A 102 -3.85 -6.10 -2.01
N VAL A 103 -3.27 -5.97 -3.19
CA VAL A 103 -2.28 -4.93 -3.48
C VAL A 103 -2.60 -4.26 -4.81
N PHE A 104 -2.32 -2.98 -4.88
CA PHE A 104 -2.27 -2.22 -6.12
C PHE A 104 -0.99 -1.39 -6.12
N ASP A 105 -0.15 -1.64 -7.11
CA ASP A 105 1.12 -0.99 -7.33
C ASP A 105 1.18 -0.64 -8.83
N GLY A 106 1.27 0.66 -9.12
CA GLY A 106 1.15 1.18 -10.47
C GLY A 106 2.34 2.06 -10.84
N PRO A 107 2.72 2.09 -12.13
CA PRO A 107 3.84 2.90 -12.57
C PRO A 107 3.57 4.40 -12.43
N VAL A 108 4.61 5.15 -12.07
CA VAL A 108 4.59 6.62 -11.91
C VAL A 108 5.34 7.32 -13.04
N ASN A 109 5.18 8.65 -13.13
CA ASN A 109 5.92 9.49 -14.08
C ASN A 109 7.36 9.78 -13.66
N ALA A 110 7.66 9.68 -12.36
CA ALA A 110 8.97 10.02 -11.83
C ALA A 110 10.08 9.18 -12.49
N GLY A 111 11.07 9.89 -13.05
CA GLY A 111 12.23 9.30 -13.73
C GLY A 111 11.94 8.63 -15.07
N GLU A 112 10.72 8.75 -15.61
CA GLU A 112 10.40 8.33 -16.97
C GLU A 112 10.88 9.40 -17.96
N VAL A 113 11.79 9.02 -18.85
CA VAL A 113 12.45 9.94 -19.78
C VAL A 113 11.45 10.64 -20.70
N SER A 114 11.54 11.98 -20.78
CA SER A 114 10.73 12.77 -21.71
C SER A 114 11.37 12.89 -23.10
N GLY A 115 12.70 12.80 -23.19
CA GLY A 115 13.48 13.07 -24.40
C GLY A 115 13.66 14.55 -24.70
N LEU A 116 13.36 15.42 -23.73
CA LEU A 116 13.46 16.87 -23.79
C LEU A 116 14.42 17.36 -22.69
N ASP A 117 15.10 18.48 -22.93
CA ASP A 117 15.82 19.25 -21.91
C ASP A 117 14.78 20.10 -21.16
N LEU A 118 14.29 19.61 -20.02
CA LEU A 118 13.19 20.26 -19.29
C LEU A 118 13.68 21.26 -18.25
N ASP A 119 14.92 21.14 -17.78
CA ASP A 119 15.50 22.04 -16.79
C ASP A 119 16.53 23.03 -17.37
N GLY A 120 16.88 22.89 -18.66
CA GLY A 120 17.69 23.83 -19.42
C GLY A 120 19.20 23.69 -19.21
N ASP A 121 19.66 22.52 -18.76
CA ASP A 121 21.09 22.28 -18.47
C ASP A 121 21.89 21.81 -19.70
N GLY A 122 21.23 21.59 -20.84
CA GLY A 122 21.82 21.11 -22.09
C GLY A 122 21.94 19.59 -22.20
N MET A 123 21.42 18.83 -21.23
CA MET A 123 21.27 17.37 -21.25
C MET A 123 19.81 17.01 -21.56
N LEU A 124 19.56 15.78 -22.05
CA LEU A 124 18.20 15.31 -22.41
C LEU A 124 17.69 14.18 -21.51
N MET A 125 18.52 13.76 -20.55
CA MET A 125 18.37 12.51 -19.80
C MET A 125 18.80 12.68 -18.33
N GLY A 126 18.87 13.92 -17.85
CA GLY A 126 19.08 14.25 -16.44
C GLY A 126 17.86 13.89 -15.59
N TRP A 127 18.00 14.00 -14.28
CA TRP A 127 16.90 13.68 -13.34
C TRP A 127 15.74 14.68 -13.44
N GLY A 128 16.02 15.91 -13.90
CA GLY A 128 15.03 16.95 -14.17
C GLY A 128 14.29 16.77 -15.49
N ASP A 129 14.79 15.91 -16.38
CA ASP A 129 14.27 15.72 -17.76
C ASP A 129 13.19 14.63 -17.86
N GLY A 130 12.77 14.06 -16.74
CA GLY A 130 11.67 13.10 -16.71
C GLY A 130 10.30 13.76 -16.78
N TRP A 131 9.27 13.01 -17.21
CA TRP A 131 7.87 13.46 -17.12
C TRP A 131 7.43 13.80 -15.68
N GLY A 132 8.11 13.25 -14.70
CA GLY A 132 8.20 13.79 -13.34
C GLY A 132 9.65 13.67 -12.86
N TRP A 133 10.05 14.56 -11.94
CA TRP A 133 11.38 14.51 -11.35
C TRP A 133 11.64 13.13 -10.73
N GLY A 134 12.78 12.53 -11.06
CA GLY A 134 13.15 11.23 -10.50
C GLY A 134 14.45 10.70 -11.08
N LYS A 135 15.12 9.83 -10.31
CA LYS A 135 16.44 9.30 -10.67
C LYS A 135 16.37 8.08 -11.60
N PHE A 136 15.21 7.42 -11.63
CA PHE A 136 14.93 6.22 -12.41
C PHE A 136 13.40 6.03 -12.53
N PRO A 137 12.91 5.30 -13.55
CA PRO A 137 11.49 4.96 -13.67
C PRO A 137 10.97 4.24 -12.42
N GLY A 138 9.93 4.80 -11.80
CA GLY A 138 9.32 4.23 -10.58
C GLY A 138 9.82 4.85 -9.27
N ASN A 139 10.74 5.81 -9.33
CA ASN A 139 11.32 6.45 -8.14
C ASN A 139 10.27 7.17 -7.30
N GLY A 140 10.20 6.87 -6.00
CA GLY A 140 9.24 7.50 -5.08
C GLY A 140 7.79 7.20 -5.43
N GLY A 141 7.53 5.98 -5.92
CA GLY A 141 6.20 5.50 -6.26
C GLY A 141 5.24 5.39 -5.06
N MET A 142 4.10 4.75 -5.34
CA MET A 142 3.05 4.51 -4.36
C MET A 142 2.56 3.07 -4.46
N ALA A 143 2.19 2.49 -3.31
CA ALA A 143 1.57 1.19 -3.24
C ALA A 143 0.37 1.23 -2.30
N LEU A 144 -0.78 0.75 -2.76
CA LEU A 144 -1.98 0.56 -1.94
C LEU A 144 -2.04 -0.90 -1.51
N VAL A 145 -2.09 -1.17 -0.21
CA VAL A 145 -2.20 -2.51 0.36
C VAL A 145 -3.45 -2.61 1.22
N SER A 146 -4.17 -3.72 1.14
CA SER A 146 -5.46 -3.86 1.82
C SER A 146 -5.75 -5.29 2.27
N ARG A 147 -6.45 -5.37 3.41
CA ARG A 147 -7.09 -6.58 3.93
C ARG A 147 -8.39 -6.91 3.21
N LEU A 148 -8.94 -5.94 2.48
CA LEU A 148 -10.19 -6.02 1.74
C LEU A 148 -9.92 -6.04 0.23
N PRO A 149 -10.78 -6.67 -0.60
CA PRO A 149 -10.61 -6.70 -2.04
C PRO A 149 -10.49 -5.30 -2.64
N LEU A 150 -9.53 -5.13 -3.55
CA LEU A 150 -9.36 -3.93 -4.36
C LEU A 150 -9.88 -4.20 -5.78
N ASP A 151 -10.67 -3.28 -6.31
CA ASP A 151 -11.02 -3.27 -7.73
C ASP A 151 -9.90 -2.58 -8.53
N ALA A 152 -8.85 -3.34 -8.83
CA ALA A 152 -7.70 -2.85 -9.58
C ALA A 152 -8.05 -2.49 -11.04
N GLU A 153 -9.11 -3.09 -11.60
CA GLU A 153 -9.55 -2.80 -12.98
C GLU A 153 -10.24 -1.43 -13.06
N ALA A 154 -10.91 -1.00 -11.99
CA ALA A 154 -11.48 0.34 -11.89
C ALA A 154 -10.44 1.45 -11.62
N ALA A 155 -9.18 1.10 -11.38
CA ALA A 155 -8.13 2.07 -11.08
C ALA A 155 -7.90 3.02 -12.27
N ARG A 156 -7.76 4.32 -11.97
CA ARG A 156 -7.47 5.35 -12.96
C ARG A 156 -6.06 5.86 -12.79
N SER A 157 -5.29 5.82 -13.87
CA SER A 157 -3.97 6.43 -13.92
C SER A 157 -4.03 7.78 -14.63
N PHE A 158 -3.42 8.79 -14.01
CA PHE A 158 -3.21 10.11 -14.60
C PHE A 158 -1.78 10.29 -15.13
N ARG A 159 -1.01 9.20 -15.24
CA ARG A 159 0.36 9.19 -15.73
C ARG A 159 0.49 9.91 -17.08
N MET A 160 -0.49 9.73 -17.96
CA MET A 160 -0.50 10.33 -19.30
C MET A 160 -1.35 11.61 -19.40
N LEU A 161 -1.83 12.14 -18.28
CA LEU A 161 -2.61 13.39 -18.27
C LEU A 161 -1.66 14.58 -18.44
N ARG A 162 -1.77 15.28 -19.57
CA ARG A 162 -1.00 16.51 -19.84
C ARG A 162 -1.56 17.66 -19.02
N TRP A 163 -0.66 18.47 -18.44
CA TRP A 163 -1.05 19.73 -17.81
C TRP A 163 -1.45 20.72 -18.92
N ALA A 164 -2.56 21.44 -18.71
CA ALA A 164 -3.14 22.37 -19.67
C ALA A 164 -2.59 23.78 -19.50
#